data_AF-A0A420V012-F1
#
_entry.id   AF-A0A420V012-F1
#
_cell.length_a   1.000
_cell.length_b   1.000
_cell.length_c   1.000
_cell.angle_alpha   90.00
_cell.angle_beta   90.00
_cell.angle_gamma   90.00
#
_symmetry.space_group_name_H-M   'P 1'
#
loop_
_entity.id
_entity.type
_entity.pdbx_description
1 polymer ?
#
loop_
_entity_poly.entity_id
_entity_poly.type
_entity_poly.pdbx_seq_one_letter_code
_entity_poly.pdbx_strand_id
1 'polypeptide(L)' 'MSAPRPVPVVVAVDPGRFPEVVRALREAGLEVASELPDLGSLTGTVRDDRLPGLESIDGVEAVERERGYRVPPPDSPVQ' A
#
# COMPACT_ATOMS: atom_id res chain seq x y z
N MET A 1 16.53 18.24 -8.36
CA MET A 1 15.74 17.43 -7.42
C MET A 1 14.96 16.41 -8.24
N SER A 2 14.99 15.12 -7.90
CA SER A 2 14.25 14.09 -8.65
C SER A 2 12.76 14.19 -8.30
N ALA A 3 11.86 14.05 -9.29
CA ALA A 3 10.42 14.04 -9.04
C ALA A 3 10.02 12.80 -8.19
N PRO A 4 8.99 12.93 -7.32
CA PRO A 4 8.51 11.79 -6.52
C PRO A 4 7.99 10.69 -7.43
N ARG A 5 8.40 9.46 -7.17
CA ARG A 5 8.00 8.28 -7.97
C ARG A 5 6.83 7.55 -7.30
N PRO A 6 5.93 6.93 -8.08
CA PRO A 6 4.96 5.99 -7.54
C PRO A 6 5.69 4.79 -6.93
N VAL A 7 5.23 4.36 -5.75
CA VAL A 7 5.72 3.18 -5.06
C VAL A 7 4.53 2.26 -4.75
N PRO A 8 4.67 0.94 -4.96
CA PRO A 8 3.66 -0.03 -4.55
C PRO A 8 3.61 -0.16 -3.03
N VAL A 9 2.41 -0.29 -2.49
CA VAL A 9 2.16 -0.37 -1.05
C VAL A 9 1.09 -1.40 -0.73
N VAL A 10 1.24 -1.99 0.45
CA VAL A 10 0.19 -2.70 1.17
C VAL A 10 -0.23 -1.83 2.35
N VAL A 11 -1.53 -1.68 2.56
CA VAL A 11 -2.09 -0.88 3.67
C VAL A 11 -2.97 -1.80 4.50
N ALA A 12 -2.71 -1.86 5.81
CA ALA A 12 -3.59 -2.48 6.79
C ALA A 12 -4.49 -1.42 7.42
N VAL A 13 -5.76 -1.74 7.59
CA VAL A 13 -6.82 -0.83 8.06
C VAL A 13 -7.78 -1.56 9.00
N ASP A 14 -8.50 -0.80 9.82
CA ASP A 14 -9.60 -1.30 10.64
C ASP A 14 -10.71 -1.90 9.75
N PRO A 15 -10.98 -3.22 9.81
CA PRO A 15 -12.01 -3.87 9.01
C PRO A 15 -13.43 -3.33 9.30
N GLY A 16 -13.69 -2.88 10.52
CA GLY A 16 -14.98 -2.31 10.92
C GLY A 16 -15.28 -0.98 10.24
N ARG A 17 -14.26 -0.35 9.65
CA ARG A 17 -14.28 0.98 9.02
C ARG A 17 -13.79 0.96 7.58
N PHE A 18 -13.71 -0.22 6.98
CA PHE A 18 -13.02 -0.43 5.70
C PHE A 18 -13.50 0.52 4.59
N PRO A 19 -14.81 0.69 4.31
CA PRO A 19 -15.26 1.55 3.21
C PRO A 19 -14.88 3.02 3.40
N GLU A 20 -14.99 3.57 4.62
CA GLU A 20 -14.62 4.96 4.87
C GLU A 20 -13.11 5.19 4.79
N VAL A 21 -12.30 4.24 5.27
CA VAL A 21 -10.83 4.35 5.23
C VAL A 21 -10.34 4.24 3.80
N VAL A 22 -10.88 3.32 2.98
CA VAL A 22 -10.53 3.21 1.55
C VAL A 22 -10.83 4.51 0.80
N ARG A 23 -11.97 5.16 1.08
CA ARG A 23 -12.29 6.46 0.49
C ARG A 23 -11.25 7.52 0.87
N ALA A 24 -10.91 7.62 2.15
CA ALA A 24 -9.92 8.57 2.64
C ALA A 24 -8.53 8.34 2.02
N LEU A 25 -8.12 7.07 1.87
CA LEU A 25 -6.87 6.69 1.21
C LEU A 25 -6.85 7.13 -0.26
N ARG A 26 -7.95 6.95 -0.99
CA ARG A 26 -8.08 7.42 -2.39
C ARG A 26 -7.99 8.95 -2.48
N GLU A 27 -8.65 9.68 -1.58
CA GLU A 27 -8.58 11.14 -1.50
C GLU A 27 -7.16 11.64 -1.17
N ALA A 28 -6.42 10.90 -0.34
CA ALA A 28 -5.00 11.16 -0.07
C ALA A 28 -4.06 10.82 -1.24
N GLY A 29 -4.58 10.16 -2.28
CA GLY A 29 -3.87 9.86 -3.52
C GLY A 29 -3.29 8.46 -3.61
N LEU A 30 -3.82 7.50 -2.86
CA LEU A 30 -3.60 6.09 -3.12
C LEU A 30 -4.43 5.65 -4.33
N GLU A 31 -3.76 5.14 -5.36
CA GLU A 31 -4.40 4.41 -6.46
C GLU A 31 -4.55 2.94 -6.04
N VAL A 32 -5.76 2.56 -5.62
CA VAL A 32 -6.07 1.21 -5.13
C VAL A 32 -6.05 0.21 -6.29
N ALA A 33 -5.27 -0.86 -6.13
CA ALA A 33 -5.15 -1.96 -7.08
C ALA A 33 -6.02 -3.16 -6.68
N SER A 34 -6.09 -3.48 -5.39
CA SER A 34 -6.94 -4.57 -4.87
C SER A 34 -7.36 -4.28 -3.45
N GLU A 35 -8.59 -4.68 -3.11
CA GLU A 35 -9.16 -4.55 -1.78
C GLU A 35 -9.37 -5.96 -1.22
N LEU A 36 -9.00 -6.16 0.04
CA LEU A 36 -9.16 -7.41 0.80
C LEU A 36 -9.93 -7.11 2.10
N PRO A 37 -11.24 -6.80 2.01
CA PRO A 37 -12.00 -6.26 3.14
C PRO A 37 -12.04 -7.18 4.35
N ASP A 38 -12.19 -8.48 4.13
CA ASP A 38 -12.24 -9.50 5.19
C ASP A 38 -10.90 -9.61 5.95
N LEU A 39 -9.79 -9.19 5.33
CA LEU A 39 -8.45 -9.19 5.91
C LEU A 39 -8.04 -7.81 6.45
N GLY A 40 -8.89 -6.78 6.32
CA GLY A 40 -8.53 -5.41 6.70
C GLY A 40 -7.33 -4.89 5.92
N SER A 41 -7.18 -5.25 4.64
CA SER A 41 -6.03 -4.81 3.85
C SER A 41 -6.38 -4.41 2.43
N LEU A 42 -5.51 -3.62 1.81
CA LEU A 42 -5.58 -3.28 0.41
C LEU A 42 -4.17 -3.07 -0.16
N THR A 43 -4.04 -3.22 -1.46
CA THR A 43 -2.83 -2.91 -2.21
C THR A 43 -3.06 -1.75 -3.16
N GLY A 44 -2.01 -1.02 -3.48
CA GLY A 44 -2.10 0.10 -4.40
C GLY A 44 -0.77 0.73 -4.69
N THR A 45 -0.81 1.88 -5.37
CA THR A 45 0.38 2.71 -5.60
C THR A 45 0.12 4.12 -5.13
N VAL A 46 1.14 4.74 -4.55
CA VAL A 46 1.09 6.12 -4.07
C VAL A 46 2.42 6.78 -4.38
N ARG A 47 2.46 8.11 -4.49
CA ARG A 47 3.73 8.82 -4.58
C ARG A 47 4.51 8.68 -3.26
N ASP A 48 5.81 8.47 -3.36
CA ASP A 48 6.70 8.29 -2.19
C ASP A 48 6.60 9.43 -1.16
N ASP A 49 6.37 10.67 -1.61
CA ASP A 49 6.23 11.84 -0.74
C ASP A 49 4.88 11.96 -0.02
N ARG A 50 3.90 11.11 -0.35
CA ARG A 50 2.57 11.07 0.28
C ARG A 50 2.39 9.93 1.28
N LEU A 51 3.38 9.04 1.41
CA LEU A 51 3.34 7.92 2.35
C LEU A 51 3.03 8.31 3.80
N PRO A 52 3.70 9.32 4.40
CA PRO A 52 3.39 9.73 5.78
C PRO A 52 1.94 10.24 5.93
N GLY A 53 1.35 10.75 4.84
CA GLY A 53 -0.04 11.19 4.81
C GLY A 53 -1.03 10.03 4.91
N LEU A 54 -0.70 8.88 4.32
CA LEU A 54 -1.54 7.67 4.44
C LEU A 54 -1.50 7.11 5.86
N GLU A 55 -0.32 7.07 6.50
CA GLU A 55 -0.15 6.61 7.89
C GLU A 55 -0.91 7.46 8.92
N SER A 56 -1.23 8.71 8.57
CA SER A 56 -1.94 9.64 9.44
C SER A 56 -3.47 9.53 9.34
N ILE A 57 -3.99 8.70 8.43
CA ILE A 57 -5.44 8.54 8.25
C ILE A 57 -6.00 7.70 9.39
N ASP A 58 -7.03 8.22 10.05
CA ASP A 58 -7.74 7.50 11.10
C ASP A 58 -8.35 6.19 10.56
N GLY A 59 -8.03 5.08 11.22
CA GLY A 59 -8.37 3.72 10.77
C GLY A 59 -7.32 3.04 9.90
N VAL A 60 -6.21 3.70 9.55
CA VAL A 60 -5.01 3.04 9.00
C VAL A 60 -4.16 2.52 10.15
N GLU A 61 -3.83 1.23 10.11
CA GLU A 61 -3.03 0.55 11.12
C GLU A 61 -1.56 0.46 10.71
N ALA A 62 -1.29 0.24 9.42
CA ALA A 62 0.05 0.18 8.87
C ALA A 62 0.08 0.51 7.38
N VAL A 63 1.19 1.09 6.91
CA VAL A 63 1.50 1.28 5.50
C VAL A 63 2.87 0.68 5.22
N GLU A 64 2.91 -0.33 4.36
CA GLU A 64 4.13 -1.03 4.01
C GLU A 64 4.45 -0.83 2.53
N ARG A 65 5.68 -0.39 2.23
CA ARG A 65 6.18 -0.36 0.85
C ARG A 65 6.44 -1.78 0.40
N GLU A 66 5.86 -2.20 -0.72
CA GLU A 66 6.25 -3.45 -1.34
C GLU A 66 7.70 -3.34 -1.80
N ARG A 67 8.57 -4.16 -1.20
CA ARG A 67 9.95 -4.31 -1.65
C ARG A 67 9.93 -5.34 -2.77
N GLY A 68 10.53 -5.00 -3.91
CA GLY A 68 10.67 -5.95 -5.03
C GLY A 68 11.57 -7.10 -4.63
N TYR A 69 11.01 -8.16 -4.07
CA TYR A 69 11.69 -9.44 -3.91
C TYR A 69 11.50 -10.24 -5.19
N ARG A 70 12.59 -10.43 -5.94
CA ARG A 70 12.59 -11.32 -7.09
C ARG A 70 13.00 -12.70 -6.60
N VAL A 71 12.11 -13.68 -6.75
CA VAL A 71 12.50 -15.10 -6.66
C VAL A 71 13.56 -15.33 -7.73
N PRO A 72 14.73 -15.89 -7.39
CA PRO A 72 15.72 -16.26 -8.39
C PRO A 72 15.07 -17.11 -9.49
N PRO A 73 15.49 -16.97 -10.77
CA PRO A 73 14.97 -17.83 -11.82
C PRO A 73 15.12 -19.31 -11.43
N PRO A 74 14.25 -20.21 -11.90
CA PRO A 74 14.24 -21.62 -11.50
C PRO A 74 15.58 -22.35 -11.74
N ASP A 75 16.39 -21.83 -12.66
CA ASP A 75 17.72 -22.35 -13.00
C ASP A 75 18.85 -21.78 -12.11
N SER A 76 18.51 -20.98 -11.08
CA SER A 76 19.47 -20.41 -10.13
C SER A 76 20.06 -21.50 -9.21
N PRO A 77 21.36 -21.45 -8.90
CA PRO A 77 22.01 -22.42 -8.00
C PRO A 77 21.63 -22.25 -6.52
N VAL A 78 20.91 -21.17 -6.17
CA VAL A 78 20.33 -20.94 -4.84
C VAL A 78 18.82 -20.87 -4.94
N GLN A 79 18.16 -21.64 -4.08
CA GLN A 79 16.73 -21.56 -3.77
C GLN A 79 16.55 -21.08 -2.34
#